data_AF-A0A0A0DVK0-F1
#
_entry.id   AF-A0A0A0DVK0-F1
#
_cell.length_a   1.000
_cell.length_b   1.000
_cell.length_c   1.000
_cell.angle_alpha   90.00
_cell.angle_beta   90.00
_cell.angle_gamma   90.00
#
_symmetry.space_group_name_H-M   'P 1'
#
loop_
_entity.id
_entity.type
_entity.pdbx_description
1 polymer ?
#
loop_
_entity_poly.entity_id
_entity_poly.type
_entity_poly.pdbx_seq_one_letter_code
_entity_poly.pdbx_strand_id
1 'polypeptide(L)'
;MKQVQKGFTLIELMIVVAIIGILAAVALPAYQDYTVRSQVSEGLALTGGLKTAVSEYYAAKGAFPATNSDAICGGASVSNCTGNNAADNQGNYVSSITVTTGGGLDVTFGNKANKNIATKVLSLRPALDAAKNVTWICGGASVPSGVTVGDGTNVASNGTTIDAKYLPTSCKI
;
A
#
# COMPACT_ATOMS: atom_id res chain seq x y z
N MET A 1 4.15 -33.87 55.22
CA MET A 1 5.31 -32.96 55.15
C MET A 1 4.87 -31.72 54.36
N LYS A 2 4.84 -30.53 54.98
CA LYS A 2 4.50 -29.28 54.27
C LYS A 2 5.70 -28.89 53.40
N GLN A 3 5.55 -28.97 52.08
CA GLN A 3 6.52 -28.42 51.13
C GLN A 3 6.60 -26.91 51.35
N VAL A 4 7.79 -26.41 51.71
CA VAL A 4 8.04 -24.97 51.84
C VAL A 4 8.22 -24.43 50.41
N GLN A 5 7.26 -23.63 49.94
CA GLN A 5 7.41 -22.94 48.65
C GLN A 5 8.60 -21.97 48.74
N LYS A 6 9.66 -22.24 47.97
CA LYS A 6 10.75 -21.29 47.76
C LYS A 6 10.22 -20.16 46.88
N GLY A 7 10.16 -18.95 47.42
CA GLY A 7 9.85 -17.74 46.67
C GLY A 7 11.01 -17.32 45.76
N PHE A 8 10.70 -16.53 44.72
CA PHE A 8 11.68 -15.90 43.84
C PHE A 8 12.44 -14.80 44.60
N THR A 9 13.75 -14.66 44.37
CA THR A 9 14.53 -13.58 44.98
C THR A 9 14.36 -12.27 44.22
N LEU A 10 14.51 -11.16 44.94
CA LEU A 10 14.42 -9.81 44.35
C LEU A 10 15.52 -9.59 43.30
N ILE A 11 16.70 -10.18 43.51
CA ILE A 11 17.81 -10.11 42.56
C ILE A 11 17.53 -10.91 41.29
N GLU A 12 16.91 -12.09 41.38
CA GLU A 12 16.51 -12.86 40.19
C GLU A 12 15.47 -12.08 39.38
N LEU A 13 14.51 -11.44 40.04
CA LEU A 13 13.51 -10.61 39.35
C LEU A 13 14.15 -9.40 38.64
N MET A 14 15.10 -8.73 39.28
CA MET A 14 15.80 -7.59 38.68
C MET A 14 16.63 -7.98 37.44
N ILE A 15 17.32 -9.13 37.48
CA ILE A 15 18.08 -9.64 36.33
C ILE A 15 17.13 -9.96 35.17
N VAL A 16 15.99 -10.59 35.44
CA VAL A 16 15.00 -10.91 34.41
C VAL A 16 14.46 -9.64 33.75
N VAL A 17 14.10 -8.62 34.53
CA VAL A 17 13.64 -7.33 34.00
C VAL A 17 14.72 -6.64 33.16
N ALA A 18 15.99 -6.69 33.59
CA ALA A 18 17.11 -6.12 32.85
C ALA A 18 17.28 -6.78 31.47
N ILE A 19 17.22 -8.12 31.42
CA ILE A 19 17.33 -8.87 30.16
C ILE A 19 16.13 -8.55 29.23
N ILE A 20 14.91 -8.53 29.76
CA ILE A 20 13.71 -8.17 28.99
C ILE A 20 13.82 -6.74 28.45
N GLY A 21 14.34 -5.80 29.25
CA GLY A 21 14.55 -4.42 28.82
C GLY A 21 15.48 -4.29 27.61
N ILE A 22 16.60 -5.03 27.61
CA ILE A 22 17.55 -5.05 26.48
C ILE A 22 16.89 -5.66 25.23
N LEU A 23 16.22 -6.80 25.38
CA LEU A 23 15.54 -7.46 24.25
C LEU A 23 14.43 -6.58 23.67
N ALA A 24 13.65 -5.90 24.51
CA ALA A 24 12.59 -4.99 24.08
C ALA A 24 13.14 -3.79 23.30
N ALA A 25 14.28 -3.23 23.70
CA ALA A 25 14.88 -2.09 23.01
C ALA A 25 15.24 -2.41 21.54
N VAL A 26 15.65 -3.65 21.25
CA VAL A 26 15.97 -4.10 19.89
C VAL A 26 14.73 -4.59 19.14
N ALA A 27 13.83 -5.31 19.82
CA ALA A 27 12.67 -5.93 19.20
C ALA A 27 11.56 -4.93 18.84
N LEU A 28 11.34 -3.90 19.67
CA LEU A 28 10.23 -2.96 19.46
C LEU A 28 10.34 -2.16 18.16
N PRO A 29 11.50 -1.58 17.78
CA PRO A 29 11.63 -0.88 16.50
C PRO A 29 11.37 -1.79 15.30
N ALA A 30 11.91 -3.02 15.32
CA ALA A 30 11.69 -3.99 14.25
C ALA A 30 10.22 -4.42 14.13
N TYR A 31 9.55 -4.61 15.28
CA TYR A 31 8.11 -4.92 15.31
C TYR A 31 7.27 -3.76 14.76
N GLN A 32 7.61 -2.51 15.11
CA GLN A 32 6.95 -1.34 14.56
C GLN A 32 7.08 -1.30 13.03
N ASP A 33 8.28 -1.46 12.48
CA ASP A 33 8.52 -1.49 11.04
C ASP A 33 7.70 -2.58 10.34
N TYR A 34 7.60 -3.78 10.95
CA TYR A 34 6.76 -4.86 10.45
C TYR A 34 5.28 -4.49 10.42
N THR A 35 4.76 -3.92 11.51
CA THR A 35 3.35 -3.48 11.56
C THR A 35 3.06 -2.40 10.52
N VAL A 36 3.97 -1.45 10.30
CA VAL A 36 3.84 -0.42 9.28
C VAL A 36 3.78 -1.05 7.88
N ARG A 37 4.67 -2.01 7.57
CA ARG A 37 4.64 -2.72 6.29
C ARG A 37 3.36 -3.52 6.08
N SER A 38 2.80 -4.09 7.16
CA SER A 38 1.50 -4.75 7.11
C SER A 38 0.38 -3.78 6.73
N GLN A 39 0.39 -2.56 7.29
CA GLN A 39 -0.57 -1.51 6.94
C GLN A 39 -0.45 -1.11 5.46
N VAL A 40 0.78 -0.98 4.94
CA VAL A 40 1.02 -0.71 3.51
C VAL A 40 0.48 -1.83 2.62
N SER A 41 0.61 -3.08 3.06
CA SER A 41 0.11 -4.25 2.32
C SER A 41 -1.42 -4.31 2.28
N GLU A 42 -2.11 -3.88 3.34
CA GLU A 42 -3.57 -3.71 3.31
C GLU A 42 -3.98 -2.69 2.24
N GLY A 43 -3.28 -1.55 2.18
CA GLY A 43 -3.56 -0.54 1.16
C GLY A 43 -3.36 -1.05 -0.25
N LEU A 44 -2.32 -1.88 -0.48
CA LEU A 44 -2.12 -2.56 -1.74
C LEU A 44 -3.28 -3.51 -2.08
N ALA A 45 -3.78 -4.28 -1.12
CA ALA A 45 -4.91 -5.19 -1.33
C ALA A 45 -6.20 -4.44 -1.71
N LEU A 46 -6.45 -3.27 -1.09
CA LEU A 46 -7.62 -2.43 -1.35
C LEU A 46 -7.67 -1.94 -2.80
N THR A 47 -6.52 -1.82 -3.48
CA THR A 47 -6.48 -1.41 -4.90
C THR A 47 -7.01 -2.46 -5.87
N GLY A 48 -7.25 -3.71 -5.44
CA GLY A 48 -7.61 -4.81 -6.32
C GLY A 48 -8.80 -4.50 -7.24
N GLY A 49 -9.89 -3.96 -6.70
CA GLY A 49 -11.07 -3.58 -7.49
C GLY A 49 -10.78 -2.49 -8.52
N LEU A 50 -10.03 -1.46 -8.13
CA LEU A 50 -9.64 -0.36 -9.01
C LEU A 50 -8.68 -0.82 -10.12
N LYS A 51 -7.78 -1.77 -9.82
CA LYS A 51 -6.90 -2.35 -10.86
C LYS A 51 -7.70 -3.06 -11.93
N THR A 52 -8.73 -3.82 -11.54
CA THR A 52 -9.65 -4.47 -12.48
C THR A 52 -10.37 -3.42 -13.32
N ALA A 53 -10.96 -2.41 -12.69
CA ALA A 53 -11.69 -1.34 -13.37
C ALA A 53 -10.80 -0.57 -14.38
N VAL A 54 -9.57 -0.23 -14.00
CA VAL A 54 -8.58 0.40 -14.90
C VAL A 54 -8.23 -0.50 -16.08
N SER A 55 -8.08 -1.80 -15.84
CA SER A 55 -7.73 -2.77 -16.89
C SER A 55 -8.88 -2.99 -17.87
N GLU A 56 -10.11 -3.07 -17.37
CA GLU A 56 -11.33 -3.16 -18.18
C GLU A 56 -11.54 -1.89 -19.01
N TYR A 57 -11.32 -0.72 -18.42
CA TYR A 57 -11.39 0.55 -19.13
C TYR A 57 -10.40 0.58 -20.30
N TYR A 58 -9.14 0.18 -20.06
CA TYR A 58 -8.14 0.09 -21.11
C TYR A 58 -8.55 -0.88 -22.21
N ALA A 59 -9.05 -2.07 -21.86
CA ALA A 59 -9.52 -3.06 -22.84
C ALA A 59 -10.69 -2.53 -23.70
N ALA A 60 -11.58 -1.73 -23.11
CA ALA A 60 -12.75 -1.19 -23.81
C ALA A 60 -12.43 0.06 -24.66
N LYS A 61 -11.47 0.89 -24.23
CA LYS A 61 -11.22 2.22 -24.82
C LYS A 61 -9.87 2.37 -25.51
N GLY A 62 -8.94 1.47 -25.26
CA GLY A 62 -7.56 1.51 -25.78
C GLY A 62 -6.66 2.58 -25.14
N ALA A 63 -7.14 3.27 -24.10
CA ALA A 63 -6.41 4.28 -23.35
C ALA A 63 -6.66 4.11 -21.85
N PHE A 64 -5.70 4.48 -21.01
CA PHE A 64 -5.89 4.40 -19.56
C PHE A 64 -6.79 5.54 -19.05
N PRO A 65 -7.59 5.30 -18.00
CA PRO A 65 -8.45 6.33 -17.41
C PRO A 65 -7.62 7.45 -16.78
N ALA A 66 -8.19 8.66 -16.73
CA ALA A 66 -7.54 9.80 -16.09
C ALA A 66 -8.06 10.09 -14.67
N THR A 67 -9.25 9.59 -14.34
CA THR A 67 -9.93 9.83 -13.07
C THR A 67 -10.62 8.56 -12.55
N ASN A 68 -11.03 8.58 -11.27
CA ASN A 68 -11.82 7.49 -10.68
C ASN A 68 -13.13 7.28 -11.44
N SER A 69 -13.78 8.37 -11.89
CA SER A 69 -15.02 8.28 -12.65
C SER A 69 -14.81 7.65 -14.03
N ASP A 70 -13.66 7.89 -14.66
CA ASP A 70 -13.30 7.20 -15.90
C ASP A 70 -13.15 5.71 -15.65
N ALA A 71 -12.32 5.33 -14.67
CA ALA A 71 -12.02 3.94 -14.37
C ALA A 71 -13.27 3.15 -13.97
N ILE A 72 -14.10 3.69 -13.08
CA ILE A 72 -15.21 2.96 -12.45
C ILE A 72 -16.49 3.06 -13.28
N CYS A 73 -16.72 4.18 -13.96
CA CYS A 73 -17.99 4.47 -14.63
C CYS A 73 -17.87 4.81 -16.11
N GLY A 74 -16.70 4.54 -16.71
CA GLY A 74 -16.49 4.75 -18.13
C GLY A 74 -16.49 6.21 -18.57
N GLY A 75 -16.35 7.15 -17.63
CA GLY A 75 -16.28 8.60 -17.88
C GLY A 75 -17.64 9.30 -17.96
N ALA A 76 -18.75 8.60 -17.72
CA ALA A 76 -20.05 9.24 -17.57
C ALA A 76 -20.22 9.75 -16.13
N SER A 77 -20.71 10.98 -15.96
CA SER A 77 -21.24 11.48 -14.68
C SER A 77 -22.53 10.74 -14.37
N VAL A 78 -22.43 9.50 -13.89
CA VAL A 78 -23.59 8.75 -13.44
C VAL A 78 -23.84 9.13 -11.99
N SER A 79 -25.01 9.68 -11.66
CA SER A 79 -25.40 10.01 -10.28
C SER A 79 -25.38 8.79 -9.32
N ASN A 80 -25.18 7.59 -9.85
CA ASN A 80 -25.10 6.32 -9.12
C ASN A 80 -23.70 5.67 -9.22
N CYS A 81 -22.66 6.41 -9.59
CA CYS A 81 -21.29 5.91 -9.67
C CYS A 81 -20.67 5.80 -8.26
N THR A 82 -21.03 4.75 -7.51
CA THR A 82 -20.44 4.51 -6.19
C THR A 82 -18.94 4.23 -6.31
N GLY A 83 -18.11 4.94 -5.54
CA GLY A 83 -16.66 4.77 -5.58
C GLY A 83 -15.92 5.80 -6.44
N ASN A 84 -16.62 6.70 -7.13
CA ASN A 84 -15.97 7.71 -7.98
C ASN A 84 -15.18 8.76 -7.21
N ASN A 85 -15.51 8.99 -5.94
CA ASN A 85 -14.74 9.90 -5.12
C ASN A 85 -13.56 9.12 -4.55
N ALA A 86 -12.37 9.73 -4.55
CA ALA A 86 -11.18 9.07 -4.02
C ALA A 86 -11.37 8.62 -2.55
N ALA A 87 -12.12 9.40 -1.77
CA ALA A 87 -12.46 9.11 -0.37
C ALA A 87 -13.48 7.97 -0.19
N ASP A 88 -14.19 7.53 -1.23
CA ASP A 88 -15.06 6.36 -1.12
C ASP A 88 -14.23 5.07 -1.03
N ASN A 89 -13.00 5.10 -1.55
CA ASN A 89 -12.05 3.99 -1.60
C ASN A 89 -11.12 4.05 -0.39
N GLN A 90 -11.63 3.64 0.78
CA GLN A 90 -10.94 3.78 2.05
C GLN A 90 -10.99 2.50 2.90
N GLY A 91 -10.09 2.40 3.88
CA GLY A 91 -9.93 1.24 4.76
C GLY A 91 -9.46 1.64 6.15
N ASN A 92 -8.96 0.69 6.95
CA ASN A 92 -8.51 1.00 8.31
C ASN A 92 -7.31 1.94 8.32
N TYR A 93 -6.44 1.80 7.32
CA TYR A 93 -5.18 2.54 7.19
C TYR A 93 -5.08 3.40 5.91
N VAL A 94 -6.12 3.37 5.06
CA VAL A 94 -6.18 4.12 3.80
C VAL A 94 -7.28 5.16 3.89
N SER A 95 -6.95 6.43 3.65
CA SER A 95 -7.93 7.52 3.62
C SER A 95 -8.56 7.73 2.26
N SER A 96 -7.85 7.42 1.19
CA SER A 96 -8.35 7.56 -0.18
C SER A 96 -7.50 6.79 -1.18
N ILE A 97 -8.11 6.45 -2.32
CA ILE A 97 -7.39 5.98 -3.51
C ILE A 97 -7.83 6.82 -4.71
N THR A 98 -6.88 7.54 -5.29
CA THR A 98 -7.10 8.41 -6.45
C THR A 98 -6.58 7.72 -7.70
N VAL A 99 -7.39 7.66 -8.75
CA VAL A 99 -6.91 7.32 -10.09
C VAL A 99 -6.33 8.59 -10.73
N THR A 100 -5.08 8.52 -11.17
CA THR A 100 -4.35 9.63 -11.81
C THR A 100 -4.26 9.43 -13.32
N THR A 101 -3.88 10.48 -14.03
CA THR A 101 -3.65 10.44 -15.49
C THR A 101 -2.73 9.29 -15.87
N GLY A 102 -3.13 8.52 -16.88
CA GLY A 102 -2.41 7.30 -17.29
C GLY A 102 -2.76 6.07 -16.44
N GLY A 103 -3.90 6.08 -15.73
CA GLY A 103 -4.43 4.94 -14.99
C GLY A 103 -3.69 4.61 -13.70
N GLY A 104 -2.84 5.51 -13.23
CA GLY A 104 -2.11 5.34 -11.97
C GLY A 104 -3.07 5.31 -10.78
N LEU A 105 -2.71 4.59 -9.72
CA LEU A 105 -3.46 4.54 -8.47
C LEU A 105 -2.58 5.10 -7.35
N ASP A 106 -2.98 6.23 -6.79
CA ASP A 106 -2.33 6.82 -5.62
C ASP A 106 -3.11 6.47 -4.36
N VAL A 107 -2.56 5.55 -3.57
CA VAL A 107 -3.11 5.13 -2.28
C VAL A 107 -2.58 6.07 -1.21
N THR A 108 -3.46 6.88 -0.62
CA THR A 108 -3.11 7.77 0.47
C THR A 108 -3.39 7.11 1.81
N PHE A 109 -2.36 6.97 2.63
CA PHE A 109 -2.46 6.38 3.96
C PHE A 109 -2.94 7.40 4.98
N GLY A 110 -3.79 6.97 5.89
CA GLY A 110 -4.44 7.83 6.87
C GLY A 110 -5.25 7.03 7.88
N ASN A 111 -6.31 7.62 8.43
CA ASN A 111 -7.18 6.98 9.43
C ASN A 111 -6.37 6.49 10.65
N LYS A 112 -6.26 5.17 10.84
CA LYS A 112 -5.51 4.55 11.95
C LYS A 112 -4.07 4.20 11.57
N ALA A 113 -3.58 4.69 10.43
CA ALA A 113 -2.23 4.40 9.97
C ALA A 113 -1.18 4.90 10.96
N ASN A 114 -0.06 4.19 11.03
CA ASN A 114 1.07 4.59 11.84
C ASN A 114 1.57 5.97 11.38
N LYS A 115 2.00 6.82 12.32
CA LYS A 115 2.51 8.18 12.07
C LYS A 115 3.61 8.24 11.02
N ASN A 116 4.41 7.19 10.88
CA ASN A 116 5.48 7.11 9.89
C ASN A 116 4.99 7.02 8.44
N ILE A 117 3.74 6.61 8.22
CA ILE A 117 3.11 6.51 6.91
C ILE A 117 1.82 7.31 6.78
N ALA A 118 1.30 7.89 7.87
CA ALA A 118 0.15 8.78 7.81
C ALA A 118 0.42 9.92 6.83
N THR A 119 -0.57 10.21 5.97
CA THR A 119 -0.53 11.16 4.84
C THR A 119 0.45 10.85 3.72
N LYS A 120 1.17 9.73 3.79
CA LYS A 120 2.05 9.28 2.72
C LYS A 120 1.27 8.55 1.65
N VAL A 121 1.87 8.50 0.45
CA VAL A 121 1.26 7.93 -0.75
C VAL A 121 2.08 6.74 -1.23
N LEU A 122 1.40 5.67 -1.64
CA LEU A 122 1.94 4.60 -2.47
C LEU A 122 1.30 4.66 -3.84
N SER A 123 2.10 4.84 -4.89
CA SER A 123 1.62 4.85 -6.27
C SER A 123 1.74 3.48 -6.91
N LEU A 124 0.72 3.07 -7.66
CA LEU A 124 0.77 1.93 -8.57
C LEU A 124 0.53 2.43 -9.98
N ARG A 125 1.37 1.98 -10.91
CA ARG A 125 1.33 2.46 -12.29
C ARG A 125 1.03 1.29 -13.20
N PRO A 126 -0.01 1.37 -14.04
CA PRO A 126 -0.23 0.33 -15.03
C PRO A 126 0.84 0.46 -16.12
N ALA A 127 1.20 -0.68 -16.66
CA ALA A 127 2.15 -0.80 -17.74
C ALA A 127 1.68 -1.89 -18.68
N LEU A 128 2.17 -1.86 -19.91
CA LEU A 128 1.78 -2.79 -20.96
C LEU A 128 2.98 -3.61 -21.40
N ASP A 129 2.78 -4.91 -21.49
CA ASP A 129 3.74 -5.79 -22.18
C ASP A 129 3.57 -5.70 -23.72
N ALA A 130 4.37 -6.47 -24.45
CA ALA A 130 4.30 -6.54 -25.91
C ALA A 130 2.93 -7.03 -26.43
N ALA A 131 2.23 -7.87 -25.66
CA ALA A 131 0.91 -8.39 -25.98
C ALA A 131 -0.23 -7.47 -25.50
N LYS A 132 0.09 -6.30 -24.94
CA LYS A 132 -0.85 -5.33 -24.37
C LYS A 132 -1.62 -5.85 -23.14
N ASN A 133 -1.06 -6.82 -22.43
CA ASN A 133 -1.57 -7.17 -21.11
C ASN A 133 -1.20 -6.08 -20.10
N VAL A 134 -2.15 -5.71 -19.25
CA VAL A 134 -1.93 -4.75 -18.17
C VAL A 134 -1.16 -5.42 -17.04
N THR A 135 0.04 -4.93 -16.79
CA THR A 135 0.87 -5.27 -15.62
C THR A 135 1.00 -4.06 -14.70
N TRP A 136 1.27 -4.28 -13.42
CA TRP A 136 1.27 -3.23 -12.40
C TRP A 136 2.64 -3.05 -11.79
N ILE A 137 3.19 -1.85 -11.94
CA ILE A 137 4.45 -1.46 -11.31
C ILE A 137 4.13 -0.74 -10.01
N CYS A 138 4.55 -1.33 -8.88
CA CYS A 138 4.29 -0.76 -7.56
C CYS A 138 5.45 0.13 -7.10
N GLY A 139 5.14 1.34 -6.67
CA GLY A 139 6.08 2.25 -6.04
C GLY A 139 7.41 2.40 -6.78
N GLY A 140 8.50 2.20 -6.04
CA GLY A 140 9.87 2.30 -6.53
C GLY A 140 10.39 1.06 -7.26
N ALA A 141 9.55 0.04 -7.49
CA ALA A 141 9.94 -1.14 -8.25
C ALA A 141 10.43 -0.76 -9.66
N SER A 142 11.48 -1.45 -10.10
CA SER A 142 12.00 -1.29 -11.45
C SER A 142 10.98 -1.78 -12.49
N VAL A 143 10.93 -1.09 -13.63
CA VAL A 143 10.07 -1.52 -14.73
C VAL A 143 10.75 -2.71 -15.43
N PRO A 144 10.11 -3.88 -15.53
CA PRO A 144 10.69 -5.02 -16.23
C PRO A 144 11.02 -4.69 -17.69
N SER A 145 12.05 -5.34 -18.24
CA SER A 145 12.40 -5.19 -19.65
C SER A 145 11.25 -5.66 -20.56
N GLY A 146 10.95 -4.89 -21.61
CA GLY A 146 9.85 -5.19 -22.54
C GLY A 146 8.46 -4.75 -22.07
N VAL A 147 8.39 -4.05 -20.93
CA VAL A 147 7.16 -3.45 -20.40
C VAL A 147 7.26 -1.93 -20.46
N THR A 148 6.20 -1.26 -20.91
CA THR A 148 6.13 0.21 -21.00
C THR A 148 5.06 0.74 -20.05
N VAL A 149 5.42 1.66 -19.15
CA VAL A 149 4.45 2.29 -18.24
C VAL A 149 3.51 3.20 -19.03
N GLY A 150 2.20 3.09 -18.75
CA GLY A 150 1.17 3.85 -19.47
C GLY A 150 0.85 3.30 -20.86
N ASP A 151 0.15 4.10 -21.67
CA ASP A 151 -0.34 3.72 -23.00
C ASP A 151 0.51 4.29 -24.16
N GLY A 152 1.66 4.90 -23.84
CA GLY A 152 2.55 5.57 -24.80
C GLY A 152 2.23 7.05 -25.01
N THR A 153 1.02 7.50 -24.66
CA THR A 153 0.64 8.93 -24.66
C THR A 153 0.48 9.48 -23.26
N ASN A 154 -0.13 8.70 -22.37
CA ASN A 154 -0.35 9.04 -20.97
C ASN A 154 0.45 8.07 -20.10
N VAL A 155 1.28 8.63 -19.22
CA VAL A 155 2.13 7.86 -18.30
C VAL A 155 1.83 8.31 -16.88
N ALA A 156 1.41 7.36 -16.04
CA ALA A 156 1.26 7.63 -14.62
C ALA A 156 2.62 7.91 -13.96
N SER A 157 2.71 9.01 -13.23
CA SER A 157 3.90 9.37 -12.44
C SER A 157 4.02 8.50 -11.21
N ASN A 158 5.25 8.29 -10.71
CA ASN A 158 5.46 7.68 -9.40
C ASN A 158 5.40 8.76 -8.32
N GLY A 159 4.27 8.85 -7.62
CA GLY A 159 4.05 9.75 -6.48
C GLY A 159 4.35 9.11 -5.12
N THR A 160 5.05 7.96 -5.08
CA THR A 160 5.31 7.26 -3.81
C THR A 160 6.18 8.10 -2.89
N THR A 161 5.68 8.38 -1.69
CA THR A 161 6.38 9.14 -0.65
C THR A 161 6.66 8.35 0.62
N ILE A 162 6.21 7.10 0.67
CA ILE A 162 6.54 6.16 1.76
C ILE A 162 8.01 5.78 1.67
N ASP A 163 8.70 5.81 2.80
CA ASP A 163 10.09 5.36 2.89
C ASP A 163 10.20 3.90 2.43
N ALA A 164 11.20 3.63 1.58
CA ALA A 164 11.46 2.30 1.07
C ALA A 164 11.43 1.24 2.16
N LYS A 165 11.96 1.46 3.37
CA LYS A 165 11.98 0.44 4.43
C LYS A 165 10.59 -0.13 4.79
N TYR A 166 9.54 0.68 4.67
CA TYR A 166 8.15 0.31 4.97
C TYR A 166 7.42 -0.33 3.78
N LEU A 167 7.98 -0.26 2.58
CA LEU A 167 7.38 -0.89 1.42
C LEU A 167 7.54 -2.42 1.45
N PRO A 168 6.55 -3.19 0.95
CA PRO A 168 6.75 -4.58 0.59
C PRO A 168 7.83 -4.74 -0.48
N THR A 169 8.43 -5.92 -0.55
CA THR A 169 9.49 -6.22 -1.53
C THR A 169 9.04 -5.97 -2.98
N SER A 170 7.81 -6.31 -3.32
CA SER A 170 7.21 -6.08 -4.64
C SER A 170 7.07 -4.60 -5.05
N CYS A 171 7.26 -3.66 -4.13
CA CYS A 171 7.17 -2.23 -4.37
C CYS A 171 8.53 -1.51 -4.22
N LYS A 172 9.61 -2.27 -4.01
CA LYS A 172 10.98 -1.77 -3.76
C LYS A 172 11.95 -2.01 -4.90
N ILE A 173 11.87 -3.19 -5.51
CA ILE A 173 12.83 -3.73 -6.47
C ILE A 173 12.14 -4.03 -7.78
#